data_AF-A0A533VDX6-F1
#
_entry.id   AF-A0A533VDX6-F1
#
_cell.length_a   1.000
_cell.length_b   1.000
_cell.length_c   1.000
_cell.angle_alpha   90.00
_cell.angle_beta   90.00
_cell.angle_gamma   90.00
#
_symmetry.space_group_name_H-M   'P 1'
#
loop_
_entity.id
_entity.type
_entity.pdbx_description
1 polymer ?
#
loop_
_entity_poly.entity_id
_entity_poly.type
_entity_poly.pdbx_seq_one_letter_code
_entity_poly.pdbx_strand_id
1 'polypeptide(L)' 'MKEAKRCLATNGYLLIAETTKSMKGRLSKLKEVIERYGFDIYNEEEKGDFTFIEAREL' A
#
# COMPACT_ATOMS: atom_id res chain seq x y z
N MET A 1 -3.40 -5.67 -6.20
CA MET A 1 -4.05 -4.35 -6.38
C MET A 1 -5.35 -4.42 -7.17
N LYS A 2 -5.42 -5.12 -8.32
CA LYS A 2 -6.65 -5.23 -9.13
C LYS A 2 -7.93 -5.56 -8.33
N GLU A 3 -7.90 -6.55 -7.45
CA GLU A 3 -9.09 -6.90 -6.65
C GLU A 3 -9.43 -5.87 -5.58
N ALA A 4 -8.43 -5.24 -4.94
CA ALA A 4 -8.68 -4.14 -4.01
C ALA A 4 -9.39 -2.96 -4.71
N LYS A 5 -8.92 -2.59 -5.92
CA LYS A 5 -9.53 -1.53 -6.76
C LYS A 5 -10.99 -1.83 -7.11
N ARG A 6 -11.34 -3.11 -7.30
CA ARG A 6 -12.72 -3.54 -7.60
C ARG A 6 -13.64 -3.54 -6.37
N CYS A 7 -13.07 -3.77 -5.19
CA CYS A 7 -13.83 -3.93 -3.95
C CYS A 7 -14.00 -2.62 -3.17
N LEU A 8 -13.10 -1.65 -3.35
CA LEU A 8 -13.16 -0.38 -2.65
C LEU A 8 -14.09 0.59 -3.38
N ALA A 9 -14.93 1.29 -2.61
CA ALA A 9 -15.65 2.45 -3.10
C ALA A 9 -14.69 3.63 -3.30
N THR A 10 -15.09 4.65 -4.06
CA THR A 10 -14.35 5.92 -4.16
C THR A 10 -14.04 6.47 -2.76
N ASN A 11 -12.80 6.90 -2.52
CA ASN A 11 -12.24 7.27 -1.21
C ASN A 11 -12.15 6.13 -0.18
N GLY A 12 -12.31 4.87 -0.58
CA GLY A 12 -12.10 3.70 0.27
C GLY A 12 -10.62 3.54 0.66
N TYR A 13 -10.38 3.00 1.85
CA TYR A 13 -9.03 2.86 2.41
C TYR A 13 -8.38 1.54 2.02
N LEU A 14 -7.10 1.61 1.65
CA LEU A 14 -6.19 0.49 1.48
C LEU A 14 -5.12 0.56 2.58
N LEU A 15 -5.18 -0.39 3.52
CA LEU A 15 -4.22 -0.52 4.62
C LEU A 15 -3.34 -1.75 4.36
N ILE A 16 -2.02 -1.57 4.35
CA ILE A 16 -1.06 -2.64 4.14
C ILE A 16 -0.10 -2.66 5.32
N ALA A 17 0.06 -3.83 5.93
CA ALA A 17 1.11 -4.09 6.91
C ALA A 17 1.98 -5.22 6.36
N GLU A 18 3.25 -4.92 6.10
CA GLU A 18 4.20 -5.90 5.55
C GLU A 18 5.55 -5.76 6.25
N THR A 19 6.30 -6.84 6.33
CA THR A 19 7.64 -6.83 6.92
C THR A 19 8.55 -5.84 6.20
N THR A 20 9.23 -4.98 6.95
CA THR A 20 10.22 -4.01 6.45
C THR A 20 11.29 -4.72 5.62
N LYS A 21 11.65 -5.95 6.00
CA LYS A 21 12.55 -6.82 5.22
C LYS A 21 12.02 -7.13 3.82
N SER A 22 10.73 -7.46 3.68
CA SER A 22 10.13 -7.71 2.36
C SER A 22 10.05 -6.42 1.55
N MET A 23 9.71 -5.30 2.19
CA MET A 23 9.66 -3.97 1.58
C MET A 23 11.03 -3.49 1.09
N LYS A 24 12.12 -3.85 1.75
CA LYS A 24 13.50 -3.54 1.28
C LYS A 24 14.04 -4.58 0.29
N GLY A 25 13.32 -5.68 0.07
CA GLY A 25 13.73 -6.79 -0.79
C GLY A 25 12.73 -7.05 -1.92
N ARG A 26 12.07 -8.20 -1.85
CA ARG A 26 11.18 -8.72 -2.91
C ARG A 26 10.00 -7.78 -3.26
N LEU A 27 9.59 -6.91 -2.33
CA LEU A 27 8.48 -5.96 -2.47
C LEU A 27 8.96 -4.49 -2.53
N SER A 28 10.22 -4.25 -2.89
CA SER A 28 10.78 -2.90 -3.02
C SER A 28 10.02 -1.95 -3.95
N LYS A 29 9.25 -2.49 -4.90
CA LYS A 29 8.42 -1.72 -5.83
C LYS A 29 6.93 -1.65 -5.45
N LEU A 30 6.56 -2.08 -4.24
CA LEU A 30 5.14 -2.14 -3.87
C LEU A 30 4.46 -0.77 -3.94
N LYS A 31 5.14 0.31 -3.53
CA LYS A 31 4.61 1.69 -3.60
C LYS A 31 4.28 2.10 -5.04
N GLU A 32 5.23 1.90 -5.96
CA GLU A 32 5.01 2.16 -7.39
C GLU A 32 3.81 1.39 -7.95
N VAL A 33 3.59 0.15 -7.47
CA VAL A 33 2.45 -0.67 -7.87
C VAL A 33 1.14 -0.14 -7.27
N ILE A 34 1.13 0.33 -6.03
CA ILE A 34 -0.05 0.95 -5.40
C ILE A 34 -0.48 2.18 -6.22
N GLU A 35 0.45 3.10 -6.47
CA GLU A 35 0.20 4.34 -7.23
C GLU A 35 -0.24 4.06 -8.67
N ARG A 36 0.42 3.11 -9.36
CA ARG A 36 0.05 2.70 -10.72
C ARG A 36 -1.40 2.18 -10.82
N TYR A 37 -1.93 1.62 -9.74
CA TYR A 37 -3.31 1.15 -9.69
C TYR A 37 -4.32 2.24 -9.29
N GLY A 38 -3.89 3.50 -9.15
CA GLY A 38 -4.77 4.63 -8.86
C GLY A 38 -5.14 4.75 -7.39
N PHE A 39 -4.24 4.34 -6.50
CA PHE A 39 -4.33 4.61 -5.07
C PHE A 39 -3.36 5.73 -4.70
N ASP A 40 -3.80 6.64 -3.86
CA ASP A 40 -3.00 7.75 -3.33
C ASP A 40 -2.47 7.39 -1.94
N ILE A 41 -1.16 7.24 -1.80
CA ILE A 41 -0.51 6.93 -0.51
C ILE A 41 -0.38 8.23 0.28
N TYR A 42 -0.99 8.28 1.47
CA TYR A 42 -0.98 9.47 2.31
C TYR A 42 -0.27 9.26 3.66
N ASN A 43 0.01 8.01 4.03
CA ASN A 43 0.84 7.70 5.20
C ASN A 43 1.72 6.47 4.95
N GLU A 44 2.94 6.52 5.47
CA GLU A 44 3.84 5.38 5.56
C GLU A 44 4.66 5.48 6.84
N GLU A 45 4.65 4.41 7.62
CA GLU A 45 5.41 4.33 8.87
C GLU A 45 6.11 2.98 9.02
N GLU A 46 7.38 2.98 9.45
CA GLU A 46 8.04 1.78 9.94
C GLU A 46 7.81 1.66 11.45
N LYS A 47 7.27 0.53 11.91
CA LYS A 47 7.02 0.24 13.33
C LYS A 47 7.47 -1.19 13.65
N GLY A 48 8.58 -1.28 14.38
CA GLY A 48 9.25 -2.55 14.63
C GLY A 48 9.74 -3.18 13.32
N ASP A 49 9.41 -4.46 13.11
CA ASP A 49 9.81 -5.21 11.91
C ASP A 49 8.89 -5.01 10.71
N PHE A 50 7.90 -4.11 10.80
CA PHE A 50 6.87 -3.89 9.79
C PHE A 50 6.89 -2.46 9.25
N THR A 51 6.54 -2.32 7.98
CA THR A 51 6.14 -1.09 7.32
C THR A 51 4.63 -1.12 7.13
N PHE A 52 3.97 -0.05 7.57
CA PHE A 52 2.56 0.20 7.38
C PHE A 52 2.41 1.25 6.28
N ILE A 53 1.55 0.99 5.31
CA ILE A 53 1.18 1.92 4.25
C ILE A 53 -0.31 2.15 4.32
N GLU A 54 -0.70 3.41 4.32
CA GLU A 54 -2.08 3.83 4.17
C GLU A 54 -2.25 4.57 2.86
N ALA A 55 -3.19 4.09 2.07
CA ALA A 55 -3.55 4.67 0.80
C ALA A 55 -5.07 4.77 0.65
N ARG A 56 -5.51 5.60 -0.27
CA ARG A 56 -6.94 5.80 -0.58
C ARG A 56 -7.22 5.60 -2.05
N GLU A 57 -8.40 5.07 -2.33
CA GLU A 57 -8.93 4.93 -3.67
C GLU A 57 -9.28 6.30 -4.26
N LEU A 58 -8.66 6.63 -5.40
CA LEU A 58 -9.05 7.78 -6.23
C LEU A 58 -10.20 7.40 -7.18
#